data_AF-A0A3S5A7N8-F1
#
_entry.id   AF-A0A3S5A7N8-F1
#
_cell.length_a   1.000
_cell.length_b   1.000
_cell.length_c   1.000
_cell.angle_alpha   90.00
_cell.angle_beta   90.00
_cell.angle_gamma   90.00
#
_symmetry.space_group_name_H-M   'P 1'
#
loop_
_entity.id
_entity.type
_entity.pdbx_description
1 polymer ?
#
loop_
_entity_poly.entity_id
_entity_poly.type
_entity_poly.pdbx_seq_one_letter_code
_entity_poly.pdbx_strand_id
1 'polypeptide(L)'
;MTHQVFRHYKQFAASVVLAKRFRAEALRAGWREAFPPPNRYAPALLSQRHVQLLGRTVDLSRLICQRMNRAIFSSLDHAIKRFRSSDLTGIVELEAMIEINRVCHKMLSEHLELDDFDALFQEANNLVTSSLGLVALHVFWEFVFDLVKNYCYNDATNRLVILL
;
A
#
# COMPACT_ATOMS: atom_id res chain seq x y z
N MET A 1 -19.08 -5.77 -3.27
CA MET A 1 -19.27 -5.31 -1.87
C MET A 1 -17.94 -5.12 -1.15
N THR A 2 -17.34 -6.14 -0.53
CA THR A 2 -16.09 -6.00 0.25
C THR A 2 -14.92 -5.42 -0.55
N HIS A 3 -14.73 -5.86 -1.81
CA HIS A 3 -13.75 -5.27 -2.73
C HIS A 3 -13.98 -3.79 -3.05
N GLN A 4 -15.25 -3.34 -3.11
CA GLN A 4 -15.57 -1.92 -3.37
C GLN A 4 -15.24 -1.06 -2.15
N VAL A 5 -15.46 -1.58 -0.93
CA VAL A 5 -15.05 -0.91 0.30
C VAL A 5 -13.53 -0.75 0.34
N PHE A 6 -12.78 -1.84 0.15
CA PHE A 6 -11.32 -1.78 0.11
C PHE A 6 -10.81 -0.80 -0.96
N ARG A 7 -11.36 -0.88 -2.18
CA ARG A 7 -11.01 0.04 -3.28
C ARG A 7 -11.28 1.50 -2.90
N HIS A 8 -12.41 1.77 -2.26
CA HIS A 8 -12.78 3.12 -1.84
C HIS A 8 -11.77 3.68 -0.82
N TYR A 9 -11.50 2.94 0.26
CA TYR A 9 -10.52 3.36 1.28
C TYR A 9 -9.10 3.47 0.70
N LYS A 10 -8.72 2.59 -0.22
CA LYS A 10 -7.42 2.67 -0.91
C LYS A 10 -7.30 3.92 -1.79
N GLN A 11 -8.35 4.28 -2.53
CA GLN A 11 -8.40 5.51 -3.33
C GLN A 11 -8.35 6.76 -2.45
N PHE A 12 -9.04 6.72 -1.32
CA PHE A 12 -9.02 7.81 -0.35
C PHE A 12 -7.63 7.97 0.27
N ALA A 13 -7.00 6.88 0.73
CA ALA A 13 -5.65 6.89 1.26
C ALA A 13 -4.65 7.46 0.23
N ALA A 14 -4.71 7.02 -1.03
CA ALA A 14 -3.87 7.55 -2.10
C ALA A 14 -4.10 9.06 -2.31
N SER A 15 -5.35 9.52 -2.25
CA SER A 15 -5.70 10.93 -2.37
C SER A 15 -5.21 11.79 -1.20
N VAL A 16 -5.07 11.20 0.00
CA VAL A 16 -4.57 11.86 1.21
C VAL A 16 -3.04 11.96 1.19
N VAL A 17 -2.36 10.89 0.78
CA VAL A 17 -0.90 10.85 0.65
C VAL A 17 -0.40 11.78 -0.46
N LEU A 18 -1.22 12.00 -1.50
CA LEU A 18 -0.87 12.91 -2.59
C LEU A 18 -0.61 14.35 -2.10
N ALA A 19 0.54 14.91 -2.46
CA ALA A 19 0.95 16.24 -2.02
C ALA A 19 -0.08 17.32 -2.43
N LYS A 20 -0.50 18.14 -1.46
CA LYS A 20 -1.46 19.25 -1.68
C LYS A 20 -0.97 20.25 -2.73
N ARG A 21 0.34 20.52 -2.76
CA ARG A 21 0.97 21.41 -3.76
C ARG A 21 0.83 20.85 -5.17
N PHE A 22 1.20 19.59 -5.36
CA PHE A 22 1.05 18.89 -6.63
C PHE A 22 -0.41 18.91 -7.10
N ARG A 23 -1.36 18.66 -6.20
CA ARG A 23 -2.79 18.70 -6.53
C ARG A 23 -3.26 20.10 -6.98
N ALA A 24 -2.76 21.15 -6.34
CA ALA A 24 -3.08 22.52 -6.73
C ALA A 24 -2.51 22.88 -8.11
N GLU A 25 -1.28 22.47 -8.41
CA GLU A 25 -0.63 22.66 -9.70
C GLU A 25 -1.32 21.85 -10.80
N ALA A 26 -1.63 20.59 -10.54
CA ALA A 26 -2.32 19.72 -11.47
C ALA A 26 -3.74 20.23 -11.77
N LEU A 27 -4.46 20.79 -10.78
CA LEU A 27 -5.74 21.45 -11.01
C LEU A 27 -5.61 22.65 -11.97
N ARG A 28 -4.54 23.46 -11.82
CA ARG A 28 -4.23 24.56 -12.75
C ARG A 28 -3.90 24.05 -14.15
N ALA A 29 -3.25 22.90 -14.25
CA ALA A 29 -2.95 22.21 -15.51
C ALA A 29 -4.16 21.49 -16.14
N GLY A 30 -5.35 21.59 -15.53
CA GLY A 30 -6.59 21.00 -16.06
C GLY A 30 -6.85 19.56 -15.61
N TRP A 31 -6.06 19.00 -14.69
CA TRP A 31 -6.35 17.70 -14.08
C TRP A 31 -7.53 17.82 -13.11
N ARG A 32 -8.58 17.03 -13.35
CA ARG A 32 -9.87 17.11 -12.64
C ARG A 32 -10.22 15.83 -11.88
N GLU A 33 -9.23 15.17 -11.28
CA GLU A 33 -9.50 14.02 -10.41
C GLU A 33 -10.19 14.50 -9.12
N ALA A 34 -11.47 14.20 -9.00
CA ALA A 34 -12.25 14.53 -7.82
C ALA A 34 -11.72 13.77 -6.60
N PHE A 35 -11.73 14.43 -5.45
CA PHE A 35 -11.47 13.72 -4.19
C PHE A 35 -12.59 12.68 -3.99
N PRO A 36 -12.26 11.42 -3.65
CA PRO A 36 -13.27 10.39 -3.51
C PRO A 36 -14.31 10.83 -2.46
N PRO A 37 -15.62 10.76 -2.78
CA PRO A 37 -16.65 11.24 -1.89
C PRO A 37 -16.71 10.38 -0.62
N PRO A 38 -16.98 10.94 0.57
CA PRO A 38 -17.03 10.15 1.80
C PRO A 38 -18.08 9.03 1.68
N ASN A 39 -17.66 7.78 1.88
CA ASN A 39 -18.57 6.63 1.80
C ASN A 39 -19.46 6.54 3.03
N ARG A 40 -20.73 6.95 2.87
CA ARG A 40 -21.73 6.99 3.95
C ARG A 40 -22.21 5.62 4.43
N TYR A 41 -22.04 4.57 3.63
CA TYR A 41 -22.58 3.23 3.95
C TYR A 41 -21.55 2.32 4.61
N ALA A 42 -20.26 2.66 4.54
CA ALA A 42 -19.20 1.83 5.11
C ALA A 42 -19.33 1.68 6.64
N PRO A 43 -19.51 2.73 7.46
CA PRO A 43 -19.51 2.58 8.91
C PRO A 43 -20.63 1.66 9.42
N ALA A 44 -21.85 1.86 8.92
CA ALA A 44 -23.03 1.11 9.35
C ALA A 44 -22.99 -0.38 8.92
N LEU A 45 -22.35 -0.69 7.80
CA LEU A 45 -22.18 -2.07 7.33
C LEU A 45 -20.98 -2.77 7.99
N LEU A 46 -19.90 -2.03 8.23
CA LEU A 46 -18.70 -2.54 8.90
C LEU A 46 -18.97 -2.83 10.39
N SER A 47 -19.89 -2.09 11.02
CA SER A 47 -20.26 -2.28 12.43
C SER A 47 -21.27 -3.41 12.68
N GLN A 48 -21.78 -4.10 11.65
CA GLN A 48 -22.77 -5.16 11.81
C GLN A 48 -22.10 -6.46 12.31
N ARG A 49 -22.24 -6.74 13.61
CA ARG A 49 -21.70 -7.97 14.23
C ARG A 49 -22.70 -9.13 14.26
N HIS A 50 -24.01 -8.88 14.34
CA HIS A 50 -25.02 -9.92 14.47
C HIS A 50 -26.11 -9.74 13.43
N VAL A 51 -25.97 -10.44 12.30
CA VAL A 51 -27.00 -10.48 11.26
C VAL A 51 -27.65 -11.86 11.30
N GLN A 52 -28.97 -11.91 11.48
CA GLN A 52 -29.74 -13.15 11.40
C GLN A 52 -30.04 -13.48 9.94
N LEU A 53 -29.57 -14.63 9.48
CA LEU A 53 -29.80 -15.15 8.14
C LEU A 53 -30.24 -16.61 8.25
N LEU A 54 -31.47 -16.89 7.80
CA LEU A 54 -32.04 -18.26 7.78
C LEU A 54 -31.96 -18.97 9.15
N GLY A 55 -32.24 -18.25 10.23
CA GLY A 55 -32.23 -18.80 11.59
C GLY A 55 -30.83 -18.97 12.22
N ARG A 56 -29.76 -18.53 11.55
CA ARG A 56 -28.39 -18.51 12.11
C ARG A 56 -27.90 -17.08 12.29
N THR A 57 -27.12 -16.86 13.34
CA THR A 57 -26.41 -15.58 13.55
C THR A 57 -25.06 -15.65 12.83
N VAL A 58 -24.83 -14.73 11.90
CA VAL A 58 -23.56 -14.61 11.18
C VAL A 58 -22.84 -13.36 11.66
N ASP A 59 -21.57 -13.53 12.03
CA ASP A 59 -20.66 -12.42 12.32
C ASP A 59 -20.06 -11.87 11.02
N LEU A 60 -20.73 -10.84 10.49
CA LEU A 60 -20.32 -10.18 9.26
C LEU A 60 -19.03 -9.39 9.45
N SER A 61 -18.83 -8.77 10.62
CA SER A 61 -17.62 -8.03 10.98
C SER A 61 -16.38 -8.94 10.85
N ARG A 62 -16.43 -10.14 11.43
CA ARG A 62 -15.31 -11.10 11.36
C ARG A 62 -14.99 -11.52 9.93
N LEU A 63 -16.01 -11.79 9.12
CA LEU A 63 -15.82 -12.16 7.70
C LEU A 63 -15.26 -10.99 6.87
N ILE A 64 -15.65 -9.76 7.19
CA ILE A 64 -15.10 -8.56 6.54
C ILE A 64 -13.65 -8.35 6.94
N CYS A 65 -13.29 -8.47 8.23
CA CYS A 65 -11.90 -8.36 8.71
C CYS A 65 -10.98 -9.33 7.96
N GLN A 66 -11.36 -10.62 7.89
CA GLN A 66 -10.58 -11.64 7.17
C GLN A 66 -10.33 -11.27 5.70
N ARG A 67 -11.36 -10.74 5.03
CA ARG A 67 -11.24 -10.31 3.62
C ARG A 67 -10.42 -9.03 3.49
N MET A 68 -10.50 -8.10 4.44
CA MET A 68 -9.68 -6.89 4.48
C MET A 68 -8.21 -7.21 4.70
N ASN A 69 -7.87 -8.04 5.69
CA ASN A 69 -6.49 -8.48 5.94
C ASN A 69 -5.89 -9.11 4.68
N ARG A 70 -6.62 -10.02 4.02
CA ARG A 70 -6.19 -10.63 2.75
C ARG A 70 -5.99 -9.61 1.63
N ALA A 71 -6.85 -8.59 1.55
CA ALA A 71 -6.73 -7.53 0.53
C ALA A 71 -5.52 -6.62 0.78
N ILE A 72 -5.26 -6.25 2.04
CA ILE A 72 -4.10 -5.45 2.45
C ILE A 72 -2.82 -6.25 2.17
N PHE A 73 -2.76 -7.51 2.63
CA PHE A 73 -1.64 -8.41 2.36
C PHE A 73 -1.37 -8.53 0.86
N SER A 74 -2.41 -8.81 0.05
CA SER A 74 -2.27 -8.90 -1.40
C SER A 74 -1.78 -7.59 -2.03
N SER A 75 -2.14 -6.43 -1.47
CA SER A 75 -1.66 -5.14 -1.96
C SER A 75 -0.21 -4.86 -1.58
N LEU A 76 0.26 -5.35 -0.42
CA LEU A 76 1.66 -5.27 0.00
C LEU A 76 2.55 -6.21 -0.82
N ASP A 77 2.12 -7.46 -0.98
CA ASP A 77 2.79 -8.46 -1.83
C ASP A 77 2.92 -7.96 -3.27
N HIS A 78 1.88 -7.33 -3.82
CA HIS A 78 1.95 -6.72 -5.15
C HIS A 78 2.96 -5.56 -5.22
N ALA A 79 3.01 -4.68 -4.21
CA ALA A 79 3.96 -3.58 -4.17
C ALA A 79 5.42 -4.10 -4.14
N ILE A 80 5.69 -5.11 -3.33
CA ILE A 80 7.01 -5.75 -3.25
C ILE A 80 7.36 -6.44 -4.58
N LYS A 81 6.43 -7.18 -5.19
CA LYS A 81 6.64 -7.81 -6.51
C LYS A 81 6.94 -6.78 -7.60
N ARG A 82 6.27 -5.64 -7.58
CA ARG A 82 6.52 -4.53 -8.51
C ARG A 82 7.93 -3.96 -8.34
N PHE A 83 8.37 -3.70 -7.11
CA PHE A 83 9.74 -3.25 -6.83
C PHE A 83 10.79 -4.25 -7.30
N ARG A 84 10.54 -5.55 -7.08
CA ARG A 84 11.42 -6.63 -7.55
C ARG A 84 11.52 -6.77 -9.07
N SER A 85 10.64 -6.10 -9.81
CA SER A 85 10.66 -6.05 -11.27
C SER A 85 11.21 -4.73 -11.82
N SER A 86 11.63 -3.81 -10.95
CA SER A 86 12.24 -2.52 -11.30
C SER A 86 13.69 -2.44 -10.85
N ASP A 87 14.39 -1.42 -11.33
CA ASP A 87 15.72 -1.05 -10.83
C ASP A 87 15.67 -0.51 -9.39
N LEU A 88 16.85 -0.16 -8.85
CA LEU A 88 16.97 0.39 -7.49
C LEU A 88 16.19 1.69 -7.28
N THR A 89 15.99 2.51 -8.33
CA THR A 89 15.27 3.79 -8.21
C THR A 89 13.78 3.57 -7.87
N GLY A 90 13.25 2.38 -8.19
CA GLY A 90 11.90 1.96 -7.82
C GLY A 90 11.64 1.87 -6.32
N ILE A 91 12.66 1.98 -5.45
CA ILE A 91 12.49 1.97 -3.99
C ILE A 91 11.62 3.13 -3.51
N VAL A 92 11.67 4.28 -4.19
CA VAL A 92 10.83 5.45 -3.88
C VAL A 92 9.36 5.16 -4.16
N GLU A 93 9.08 4.45 -5.27
CA GLU A 93 7.72 4.01 -5.59
C GLU A 93 7.21 2.98 -4.57
N LEU A 94 8.08 2.05 -4.15
CA LEU A 94 7.75 1.07 -3.10
C LEU A 94 7.37 1.76 -1.79
N GLU A 95 8.18 2.71 -1.33
CA GLU A 95 7.92 3.48 -0.11
C GLU A 95 6.54 4.16 -0.17
N ALA A 96 6.24 4.85 -1.28
CA ALA A 96 4.95 5.47 -1.50
C ALA A 96 3.79 4.45 -1.47
N MET A 97 3.96 3.29 -2.10
CA MET A 97 2.95 2.23 -2.10
C MET A 97 2.71 1.65 -0.70
N ILE A 98 3.76 1.46 0.09
CA ILE A 98 3.67 0.99 1.49
C ILE A 98 2.93 2.04 2.33
N GLU A 99 3.26 3.31 2.18
CA GLU A 99 2.61 4.39 2.94
C GLU A 99 1.11 4.48 2.62
N ILE A 100 0.72 4.36 1.35
CA ILE A 100 -0.70 4.30 0.96
C ILE A 100 -1.39 3.08 1.59
N ASN A 101 -0.71 1.93 1.69
CA ASN A 101 -1.25 0.75 2.38
C ASN A 101 -1.40 1.00 3.90
N ARG A 102 -0.42 1.66 4.53
CA ARG A 102 -0.45 1.99 5.96
C ARG A 102 -1.60 2.94 6.30
N VAL A 103 -1.79 4.00 5.51
CA VAL A 103 -2.92 4.93 5.67
C VAL A 103 -4.26 4.20 5.44
N CYS A 104 -4.37 3.36 4.42
CA CYS A 104 -5.58 2.56 4.17
C CYS A 104 -5.91 1.64 5.35
N HIS A 105 -4.92 0.92 5.88
CA HIS A 105 -5.05 0.06 7.06
C HIS A 105 -5.51 0.87 8.28
N LYS A 106 -4.92 2.03 8.54
CA LYS A 106 -5.28 2.90 9.65
C LYS A 106 -6.75 3.34 9.58
N MET A 107 -7.22 3.76 8.41
CA MET A 107 -8.62 4.17 8.22
C MET A 107 -9.61 3.02 8.37
N LEU A 108 -9.24 1.81 7.91
CA LEU A 108 -10.10 0.63 8.08
C LEU A 108 -10.12 0.14 9.53
N SER A 109 -9.01 0.29 10.25
CA SER A 109 -8.87 -0.07 11.67
C SER A 109 -9.75 0.78 12.60
N GLU A 110 -10.26 1.93 12.14
CA GLU A 110 -11.26 2.71 12.88
C GLU A 110 -12.62 2.00 13.00
N HIS A 111 -12.88 1.01 12.16
CA HIS A 111 -14.16 0.31 12.09
C HIS A 111 -14.03 -1.21 12.25
N LEU A 112 -12.83 -1.75 12.06
CA LEU A 112 -12.56 -3.19 12.02
C LEU A 112 -11.36 -3.53 12.89
N GLU A 113 -11.43 -4.68 13.55
CA GLU A 113 -10.28 -5.28 14.25
C GLU A 113 -9.44 -6.03 13.22
N LEU A 114 -8.43 -5.34 12.66
CA LEU A 114 -7.50 -5.87 11.67
C LEU A 114 -6.23 -6.40 12.33
N ASP A 115 -5.48 -7.24 11.59
CA ASP A 115 -4.17 -7.70 12.05
C ASP A 115 -3.18 -6.52 12.05
N ASP A 116 -2.12 -6.62 12.86
CA ASP A 116 -1.09 -5.60 12.92
C ASP A 116 -0.45 -5.34 11.54
N PHE A 117 -0.29 -4.07 11.17
CA PHE A 117 0.21 -3.70 9.85
C PHE A 117 1.64 -4.19 9.63
N ASP A 118 2.51 -4.06 10.64
CA ASP A 118 3.91 -4.43 10.50
C ASP A 118 4.04 -5.96 10.43
N ALA A 119 3.18 -6.71 11.12
CA ALA A 119 3.07 -8.16 10.95
C ALA A 119 2.67 -8.56 9.51
N LEU A 120 1.63 -7.93 8.95
CA LEU A 120 1.22 -8.15 7.55
C LEU A 120 2.33 -7.79 6.55
N PHE A 121 3.07 -6.72 6.82
CA PHE A 121 4.20 -6.30 5.98
C PHE A 121 5.39 -7.26 6.09
N GLN A 122 5.73 -7.72 7.30
CA GLN A 122 6.79 -8.71 7.50
C GLN A 122 6.45 -10.03 6.82
N GLU A 123 5.20 -10.48 6.89
CA GLU A 123 4.73 -11.67 6.19
C GLU A 123 4.87 -11.50 4.67
N ALA A 124 4.39 -10.38 4.11
CA ALA A 124 4.51 -10.08 2.68
C ALA A 124 5.98 -9.93 2.22
N ASN A 125 6.85 -9.42 3.08
CA ASN A 125 8.29 -9.30 2.84
C ASN A 125 9.06 -10.61 3.10
N ASN A 126 8.36 -11.71 3.41
CA ASN A 126 8.92 -13.01 3.75
C ASN A 126 9.90 -12.99 4.94
N LEU A 127 9.76 -12.04 5.87
CA LEU A 127 10.60 -11.89 7.06
C LEU A 127 10.18 -12.81 8.23
N VAL A 128 9.01 -13.43 8.14
CA VAL A 128 8.53 -14.37 9.17
C VAL A 128 9.28 -15.71 9.10
N THR A 129 9.69 -16.12 7.90
CA THR A 129 10.35 -17.42 7.65
C THR A 129 11.81 -17.29 7.24
N SER A 130 12.27 -16.08 6.92
CA SER A 130 13.63 -15.77 6.46
C SER A 130 14.29 -14.72 7.35
N SER A 131 15.61 -14.82 7.53
CA SER A 131 16.42 -13.81 8.22
C SER A 131 16.63 -12.53 7.39
N LEU A 132 16.38 -12.60 6.07
CA LEU A 132 16.48 -11.47 5.14
C LEU A 132 15.22 -11.35 4.30
N GLY A 133 14.67 -10.14 4.25
CA GLY A 133 13.44 -9.83 3.52
C GLY A 133 13.66 -9.70 2.02
N LEU A 134 12.59 -9.90 1.26
CA LEU A 134 12.60 -9.80 -0.21
C LEU A 134 13.06 -8.43 -0.71
N VAL A 135 12.68 -7.35 -0.03
CA VAL A 135 13.09 -5.98 -0.37
C VAL A 135 14.60 -5.81 -0.22
N ALA A 136 15.17 -6.27 0.90
CA ALA A 136 16.61 -6.13 1.15
C ALA A 136 17.44 -6.97 0.18
N LEU A 137 16.97 -8.18 -0.16
CA LEU A 137 17.61 -9.03 -1.17
C LEU A 137 17.62 -8.36 -2.55
N HIS A 138 16.51 -7.73 -2.95
CA HIS A 138 16.44 -7.02 -4.22
C HIS A 138 17.37 -5.80 -4.26
N VAL A 139 17.40 -5.00 -3.19
CA VAL A 139 18.33 -3.86 -3.07
C VAL A 139 19.77 -4.33 -3.23
N PHE A 140 20.15 -5.42 -2.56
CA PHE A 140 21.49 -5.99 -2.69
C PHE A 140 21.78 -6.43 -4.13
N TRP A 141 20.82 -7.10 -4.78
CA TRP A 141 20.96 -7.53 -6.16
C TRP A 141 21.16 -6.35 -7.12
N GLU A 142 20.30 -5.35 -7.07
CA GLU A 142 20.41 -4.15 -7.92
C GLU A 142 21.70 -3.36 -7.63
N PHE A 143 22.11 -3.28 -6.36
CA PHE A 143 23.37 -2.62 -6.01
C PHE A 143 24.58 -3.28 -6.68
N VAL A 144 24.68 -4.61 -6.58
CA VAL A 144 25.84 -5.35 -7.11
C VAL A 144 25.83 -5.46 -8.63
N PHE A 145 24.65 -5.64 -9.23
CA PHE A 145 24.54 -5.97 -10.65
C PHE A 145 24.28 -4.78 -11.56
N ASP A 146 23.66 -3.71 -11.06
CA ASP A 146 23.36 -2.50 -11.82
C ASP A 146 24.18 -1.31 -11.30
N LEU A 147 24.00 -0.92 -10.03
CA LEU A 147 24.54 0.34 -9.52
C LEU A 147 26.06 0.45 -9.61
N VAL A 148 26.79 -0.56 -9.12
CA VAL A 148 28.27 -0.56 -9.12
C VAL A 148 28.85 -0.52 -10.54
N LYS A 149 28.12 -1.02 -11.55
CA LYS A 149 28.63 -1.15 -12.92
C LYS A 149 28.24 0.02 -13.82
N ASN A 150 27.03 0.53 -13.64
CA ASN A 150 26.38 1.41 -14.61
C ASN A 150 26.23 2.86 -14.11
N TYR A 151 26.61 3.17 -12.86
CA TYR A 151 26.45 4.51 -12.30
C TYR A 151 27.79 5.18 -11.94
N CYS A 152 27.85 6.48 -12.20
CA CYS A 152 28.95 7.36 -11.79
C CYS A 152 28.50 8.33 -10.72
N TYR A 153 29.36 8.52 -9.71
CA TYR A 153 29.13 9.48 -8.65
C TYR A 153 29.60 10.88 -9.07
N ASN A 154 28.69 11.85 -9.02
CA ASN A 154 28.99 13.25 -9.25
C ASN A 154 29.08 13.99 -7.91
N ASP A 155 30.32 14.27 -7.49
CA ASP A 155 30.64 14.93 -6.22
C ASP A 155 30.05 16.34 -6.09
N ALA A 156 29.98 17.09 -7.19
CA ALA A 156 29.42 18.45 -7.16
C ALA A 156 27.91 18.48 -6.86
N THR A 157 27.19 17.39 -7.15
CA THR A 157 25.73 17.31 -6.98
C THR A 157 25.28 16.32 -5.92
N ASN A 158 26.21 15.52 -5.37
CA ASN A 158 25.95 14.38 -4.49
C ASN A 158 24.91 13.41 -5.09
N ARG A 159 25.05 13.09 -6.38
CA ARG A 159 24.13 12.21 -7.11
C ARG A 159 24.87 11.15 -7.88
N LEU A 160 24.27 9.96 -7.94
CA LEU A 160 24.65 8.92 -8.87
C LEU A 160 23.88 9.12 -10.18
N VAL A 161 24.58 9.05 -11.31
CA VAL A 161 24.00 9.24 -12.64
C VAL A 161 24.37 8.04 -13.51
N ILE A 162 23.42 7.57 -14.32
CA ILE A 162 23.63 6.48 -15.28
C ILE A 162 24.70 6.89 -16.29
N LEU A 163 25.66 6.01 -16.52
CA LEU A 163 26.60 6.10 -17.62
C LEU A 163 25.85 5.77 -18.92
N LEU A 164 25.63 6.79 -19.77
CA LEU A 164 25.15 6.64 -21.15
C LEU A 164 26.30 6.21 -22.08
#